data_AF-A0A2S5N261-F1
#
_entry.id   AF-A0A2S5N261-F1
#
_cell.length_a   1.000
_cell.length_b   1.000
_cell.length_c   1.000
_cell.angle_alpha   90.00
_cell.angle_beta   90.00
_cell.angle_gamma   90.00
#
_symmetry.space_group_name_H-M   'P 1'
#
loop_
_entity.id
_entity.type
_entity.pdbx_description
1 polymer ?
#
loop_
_entity_poly.entity_id
_entity_poly.type
_entity_poly.pdbx_seq_one_letter_code
_entity_poly.pdbx_strand_id
1 'polypeptide(L)' 'GLRLLFSEPLSDEWVRLPNKGPLYGGRRPLDAMIEGGIPKMLEVRRYIDALRGGL' A
#
# COMPACT_ATOMS: atom_id res chain seq x y z
N GLY A 1 -1.84 1.84 -9.33
CA GLY A 1 -1.69 0.55 -8.65
C GLY A 1 -3.02 0.03 -8.17
N LEU A 2 -3.56 0.60 -7.09
CA LEU A 2 -4.69 0.01 -6.36
C LEU A 2 -5.97 -0.23 -7.21
N ARG A 3 -6.38 0.70 -8.08
CA ARG A 3 -7.54 0.52 -8.99
C ARG A 3 -7.42 -0.64 -9.99
N LEU A 4 -6.21 -1.14 -10.23
CA LEU A 4 -6.00 -2.30 -11.10
C LEU A 4 -6.03 -3.61 -10.31
N LEU A 5 -5.77 -3.56 -9.01
CA LEU A 5 -5.76 -4.73 -8.11
C LEU A 5 -7.11 -4.91 -7.41
N PHE A 6 -7.89 -3.84 -7.29
CA PHE A 6 -9.12 -3.77 -6.52
C PHE A 6 -10.19 -2.99 -7.28
N SER A 7 -11.46 -3.29 -7.00
CA SER A 7 -12.58 -2.43 -7.41
C SER A 7 -12.41 -1.00 -6.87
N GLU A 8 -13.00 0.01 -7.53
CA GLU A 8 -12.76 1.42 -7.17
C GLU A 8 -12.98 1.74 -5.67
N PRO A 9 -14.07 1.30 -5.02
CA PRO A 9 -14.25 1.54 -3.57
C PRO A 9 -13.13 0.92 -2.75
N LEU A 10 -12.75 -0.32 -3.09
CA LEU A 10 -11.74 -1.09 -2.36
C LEU A 10 -10.33 -0.54 -2.61
N SER A 11 -10.09 0.14 -3.74
CA SER A 11 -8.82 0.75 -4.07
C SER A 11 -8.48 1.94 -3.16
N ASP A 12 -9.48 2.73 -2.77
CA ASP A 12 -9.34 3.86 -1.86
C ASP A 12 -9.40 3.42 -0.39
N GLU A 13 -10.13 2.34 -0.09
CA GLU A 13 -10.23 1.78 1.25
C GLU A 13 -9.00 0.98 1.68
N TRP A 14 -8.29 0.34 0.74
CA TRP A 14 -7.16 -0.54 1.06
C TRP A 14 -6.11 0.14 1.95
N VAL A 15 -5.80 1.42 1.71
CA VAL A 15 -4.80 2.15 2.52
C VAL A 15 -5.25 2.32 3.97
N ARG A 16 -6.55 2.18 4.25
CA ARG A 16 -7.18 2.34 5.57
C ARG A 16 -7.39 0.99 6.29
N LEU A 17 -7.07 -0.13 5.67
CA LEU A 17 -7.22 -1.46 6.27
C LEU A 17 -5.89 -1.98 6.83
N PRO A 18 -5.90 -2.74 7.93
CA PRO A 18 -4.71 -3.45 8.40
C PRO A 18 -4.12 -4.34 7.31
N ASN A 19 -2.81 -4.20 7.06
CA ASN A 19 -2.13 -4.97 6.02
C ASN A 19 -1.03 -5.84 6.64
N LYS A 20 -1.08 -7.15 6.39
CA LYS A 20 -0.09 -8.11 6.90
C LYS A 20 1.14 -8.26 5.99
N GLY A 21 1.21 -7.49 4.91
CA GLY A 21 2.37 -7.43 4.04
C GLY A 21 3.61 -7.00 4.82
N PRO A 22 4.80 -7.46 4.39
CA PRO A 22 6.05 -7.29 5.13
C PRO A 22 6.43 -5.82 5.40
N LEU A 23 5.91 -4.90 4.58
CA LEU A 23 6.15 -3.46 4.75
C LEU A 23 5.35 -2.83 5.92
N TYR A 24 4.24 -3.45 6.32
CA TYR A 24 3.24 -2.82 7.18
C TYR A 24 3.15 -3.47 8.57
N GLY A 25 3.56 -4.74 8.71
CA GLY A 25 3.60 -5.43 10.01
C GLY A 25 2.24 -5.51 10.70
N GLY A 26 1.14 -5.62 9.93
CA GLY A 26 -0.22 -5.62 10.44
C GLY A 26 -0.84 -4.23 10.61
N ARG A 27 -0.09 -3.14 10.41
CA ARG A 27 -0.61 -1.77 10.47
C ARG A 27 -1.30 -1.36 9.17
N ARG A 28 -2.04 -0.26 9.20
CA ARG A 28 -2.63 0.32 7.99
C ARG A 28 -1.52 0.97 7.15
N PRO A 29 -1.52 0.80 5.81
CA PRO A 29 -0.58 1.50 4.93
C PRO A 29 -0.57 3.01 5.13
N LEU A 30 -1.72 3.62 5.40
CA LEU A 30 -1.83 5.05 5.68
C LEU A 30 -1.04 5.48 6.92
N ASP A 31 -1.10 4.71 8.02
CA ASP A 31 -0.37 5.04 9.25
C ASP A 31 1.14 5.00 9.02
N ALA A 32 1.61 3.97 8.30
CA ALA A 32 3.02 3.87 7.92
C ALA A 32 3.46 5.05 7.05
N MET A 33 2.66 5.45 6.07
CA MET A 33 2.96 6.59 5.20
C MET A 33 2.98 7.94 5.94
N ILE A 34 2.11 8.12 6.94
CA ILE A 34 2.11 9.32 7.80
C ILE A 34 3.38 9.36 8.65
N GLU A 35 3.74 8.25 9.30
CA GLU A 35 4.91 8.16 10.18
C GLU A 35 6.23 8.32 9.40
N GLY A 36 6.33 7.69 8.23
CA GLY A 36 7.55 7.64 7.42
C GLY A 36 7.65 8.66 6.29
N GLY A 37 6.62 9.49 6.09
CA GLY A 37 6.57 10.55 5.09
C GLY A 37 6.80 10.07 3.64
N ILE A 38 7.38 10.96 2.81
CA ILE A 38 7.63 10.72 1.37
C ILE A 38 8.44 9.44 1.12
N PRO A 39 9.54 9.14 1.86
CA PRO A 39 10.28 7.90 1.66
C PRO A 39 9.40 6.65 1.79
N LYS A 40 8.51 6.62 2.78
CA LYS A 40 7.59 5.48 2.97
C LYS A 40 6.53 5.42 1.87
N MET A 41 6.01 6.55 1.40
CA MET A 41 5.07 6.57 0.26
C MET A 41 5.70 5.96 -1.00
N LEU A 42 7.00 6.19 -1.25
CA LEU A 42 7.71 5.57 -2.36
C LEU A 42 7.88 4.05 -2.19
N GLU A 43 8.13 3.57 -0.98
CA GLU A 43 8.17 2.12 -0.68
C GLU A 43 6.81 1.46 -0.91
N VAL A 44 5.72 2.08 -0.43
CA VAL A 44 4.36 1.59 -0.67
C VAL A 44 4.06 1.53 -2.17
N ARG A 45 4.46 2.55 -2.92
CA ARG A 45 4.29 2.55 -4.37
C ARG A 45 5.05 1.39 -5.04
N ARG A 46 6.33 1.21 -4.71
CA ARG A 46 7.15 0.10 -5.22
C ARG A 46 6.56 -1.26 -4.87
N TYR A 47 6.07 -1.43 -3.65
CA TYR A 47 5.41 -2.67 -3.22
C TYR A 47 4.19 -3.00 -4.09
N ILE A 48 3.32 -2.01 -4.33
CA ILE A 48 2.15 -2.19 -5.20
C ILE A 48 2.55 -2.43 -6.66
N ASP A 49 3.60 -1.77 -7.14
CA ASP A 49 4.10 -1.97 -8.50
C ASP A 49 4.72 -3.37 -8.68
N ALA A 50 5.41 -3.91 -7.67
CA ALA A 50 5.93 -5.28 -7.67
C ALA A 50 4.81 -6.34 -7.68
N LEU A 51 3.75 -6.12 -6.90
CA LEU A 51 2.56 -6.99 -6.92
C LEU A 51 1.84 -6.99 -8.29
N ARG A 52 1.99 -5.91 -9.07
CA ARG A 52 1.37 -5.76 -10.40
C ARG A 52 2.04 -6.62 -11.48
N GLY A 53 3.28 -7.06 -11.29
CA GLY A 53 3.97 -7.86 -12.31
C GLY A 53 5.48 -7.80 -12.16
N GLY A 54 6.01 -8.53 -11.19
CA GLY A 54 7.45 -8.61 -10.93
C GLY A 54 8.29 -8.70 -12.20
N LEU A 55 9.02 -7.63 -12.47
CA LEU A 55 10.33 -7.62 -13.11
C LEU A 55 11.33 -7.16 -12.04
#